data_AF-A0A0W8I5H3-F1
#
_entry.id   AF-A0A0W8I5H3-F1
#
_cell.length_a   1.000
_cell.length_b   1.000
_cell.length_c   1.000
_cell.angle_alpha   90.00
_cell.angle_beta   90.00
_cell.angle_gamma   90.00
#
_symmetry.space_group_name_H-M   'P 1'
#
loop_
_entity.id
_entity.type
_entity.pdbx_description
1 polymer ?
#
loop_
_entity_poly.entity_id
_entity_poly.type
_entity_poly.pdbx_seq_one_letter_code
_entity_poly.pdbx_strand_id
1 'polypeptide(L)'
;MERTGVSLQQARRWVQERDVVGLRRGPDAVLMVPAGFFVDDGPLPALRGTITVLADGGQSDEEIVSWLHAPDDSLPGGSALASLHAGAKTEVRRRAQEQAF
;
A
#
# COMPACT_ATOMS: atom_id res chain seq x y z
N MET A 1 7.38 10.12 -14.27
CA MET A 1 6.22 11.02 -14.35
C MET A 1 5.72 11.27 -12.95
N GLU A 2 5.84 12.51 -12.48
CA GLU A 2 5.39 12.97 -11.16
C GLU A 2 3.87 13.04 -11.15
N ARG A 3 3.21 12.21 -10.35
CA ARG A 3 1.76 11.98 -10.44
C ARG A 3 0.89 12.89 -9.56
N THR A 4 1.46 13.73 -8.70
CA THR A 4 0.68 14.38 -7.63
C THR A 4 0.95 15.87 -7.42
N GLY A 5 1.94 16.49 -8.08
CA GLY A 5 2.26 17.92 -7.86
C GLY A 5 2.57 18.30 -6.40
N VAL A 6 2.79 17.30 -5.52
CA VAL A 6 3.06 17.48 -4.10
C VAL A 6 4.55 17.69 -3.84
N SER A 7 4.86 18.41 -2.77
CA SER A 7 6.25 18.60 -2.36
C SER A 7 6.90 17.28 -1.95
N LEU A 8 8.21 17.18 -2.15
CA LEU A 8 9.02 16.06 -1.67
C LEU A 8 8.87 15.83 -0.15
N GLN A 9 8.66 16.90 0.61
CA GLN A 9 8.45 16.84 2.05
C GLN A 9 7.14 16.11 2.39
N GLN A 10 6.06 16.43 1.68
CA GLN A 10 4.77 15.76 1.84
C GLN A 10 4.87 14.27 1.50
N ALA A 11 5.53 13.93 0.39
CA ALA A 11 5.73 12.54 0.00
C ALA A 11 6.54 11.75 1.05
N ARG A 12 7.60 12.35 1.60
CA ARG A 12 8.40 11.74 2.68
C ARG A 12 7.58 11.56 3.96
N ARG A 13 6.70 12.50 4.27
CA ARG A 13 5.80 12.43 5.43
C ARG A 13 4.86 11.22 5.32
N TRP A 14 4.22 11.01 4.18
CA TRP A 14 3.33 9.85 3.97
C TRP A 14 4.04 8.50 4.18
N VAL A 15 5.31 8.40 3.77
CA VAL A 15 6.12 7.20 4.03
C VAL A 15 6.43 7.06 5.52
N GLN A 16 6.82 8.14 6.19
CA GLN A 16 7.11 8.13 7.63
C GLN A 16 5.88 7.79 8.48
N GLU A 17 4.70 8.29 8.09
CA GLU A 17 3.43 8.05 8.77
C GLU A 17 2.78 6.70 8.39
N ARG A 18 3.44 5.90 7.53
CA ARG A 18 2.95 4.61 7.00
C ARG A 18 1.63 4.73 6.24
N ASP A 19 1.30 5.90 5.71
CA ASP A 19 0.17 6.07 4.80
C ASP A 19 0.41 5.32 3.47
N VAL A 20 1.68 5.23 3.08
CA VAL A 20 2.16 4.41 1.95
C VAL A 20 3.47 3.71 2.33
N VAL A 21 3.76 2.60 1.65
CA VAL A 21 5.08 1.95 1.65
C VAL A 21 5.68 1.96 0.24
N GLY A 22 7.00 1.82 0.14
CA GLY A 22 7.69 1.86 -1.15
C GLY A 22 8.84 0.88 -1.20
N LEU A 23 9.30 0.61 -2.41
CA LEU A 23 10.42 -0.29 -2.68
C LEU A 23 11.63 0.52 -3.08
N ARG A 24 12.80 0.16 -2.56
CA ARG A 24 14.06 0.74 -3.03
C ARG A 24 14.48 0.01 -4.30
N ARG A 25 14.73 0.74 -5.39
CA ARG A 25 15.13 0.17 -6.67
C ARG A 25 16.33 0.88 -7.29
N GLY A 26 17.06 0.13 -8.11
CA GLY A 26 18.20 0.62 -8.86
C GLY A 26 19.48 0.79 -8.02
N PRO A 27 20.59 1.18 -8.66
CA PRO A 27 21.90 1.30 -8.03
C PRO A 27 21.92 2.36 -6.90
N ASP A 28 21.11 3.41 -7.02
CA ASP A 28 21.02 4.48 -6.01
C ASP A 28 19.96 4.22 -4.92
N ALA A 29 19.35 3.03 -4.91
CA ALA A 29 18.33 2.61 -3.93
C ALA A 29 17.20 3.64 -3.74
N VAL A 30 16.77 4.25 -4.85
CA VAL A 30 15.72 5.28 -4.86
C VAL A 30 14.41 4.66 -4.38
N LEU A 31 13.75 5.34 -3.44
CA LEU A 31 12.45 4.91 -2.94
C LEU A 31 11.37 5.16 -4.01
N MET A 32 10.71 4.08 -4.42
CA MET A 32 9.65 4.07 -5.43
C MET A 32 8.35 3.60 -4.78
N VAL A 33 7.33 4.46 -4.78
CA VAL A 33 6.00 4.12 -4.23
C VAL A 33 5.09 3.68 -5.37
N PRO A 34 4.34 2.56 -5.22
CA PRO A 34 3.38 2.13 -6.23
C PRO A 34 2.33 3.21 -6.52
N ALA A 35 2.13 3.51 -7.81
CA ALA A 35 1.21 4.54 -8.25
C ALA A 35 -0.26 4.23 -7.87
N GLY A 36 -0.59 2.95 -7.72
CA GLY A 36 -1.90 2.50 -7.25
C GLY A 36 -2.18 2.85 -5.80
N PHE A 37 -1.22 3.37 -5.02
CA PHE A 37 -1.46 3.79 -3.64
C PHE A 37 -2.13 5.16 -3.50
N PHE A 38 -2.35 5.87 -4.61
CA PHE A 38 -2.83 7.24 -4.60
C PHE A 38 -4.18 7.38 -5.30
N VAL A 39 -5.04 8.19 -4.69
CA VAL A 39 -6.26 8.79 -5.25
C VAL A 39 -6.01 10.29 -5.48
N ASP A 40 -7.03 11.03 -5.93
CA ASP A 40 -6.89 12.43 -6.34
C ASP A 40 -6.29 13.34 -5.23
N ASP A 41 -6.70 13.12 -3.98
CA ASP A 41 -6.29 13.96 -2.84
C ASP A 41 -5.06 13.42 -2.07
N GLY A 42 -4.41 12.36 -2.54
CA GLY A 42 -3.23 11.77 -1.90
C GLY A 42 -3.33 10.26 -1.68
N PRO A 43 -2.68 9.71 -0.62
CA PRO A 43 -2.72 8.27 -0.33
C PRO A 43 -4.15 7.75 -0.16
N LEU A 44 -4.40 6.53 -0.65
CA LEU A 44 -5.65 5.82 -0.43
C LEU A 44 -5.83 5.57 1.08
N PRO A 45 -6.82 6.19 1.76
CA PRO A 45 -6.90 6.16 3.22
C PRO A 45 -7.04 4.75 3.82
N ALA A 46 -7.58 3.81 3.04
CA ALA A 46 -7.76 2.44 3.46
C ALA A 46 -6.45 1.63 3.55
N LEU A 47 -5.36 2.10 2.93
CA LEU A 47 -4.05 1.42 2.93
C LEU A 47 -3.42 1.37 4.30
N ARG A 48 -3.35 2.50 5.01
CA ARG A 48 -2.61 2.63 6.27
C ARG A 48 -2.93 1.51 7.26
N GLY A 49 -4.22 1.26 7.52
CA GLY A 49 -4.61 0.22 8.46
C GLY A 49 -4.28 -1.20 7.98
N THR A 50 -4.28 -1.45 6.67
CA THR A 50 -3.85 -2.74 6.11
C THR A 50 -2.33 -2.90 6.25
N ILE A 51 -1.57 -1.85 5.95
CA ILE A 51 -0.10 -1.81 6.14
C ILE A 51 0.25 -2.06 7.60
N THR A 52 -0.43 -1.41 8.54
CA THR A 52 -0.19 -1.61 9.98
C THR A 52 -0.39 -3.06 10.38
N VAL A 53 -1.50 -3.70 10.00
CA VAL A 53 -1.78 -5.11 10.35
C VAL A 53 -0.68 -6.04 9.84
N LEU A 54 -0.31 -5.92 8.56
CA LEU A 54 0.72 -6.76 7.95
C LEU A 54 2.10 -6.52 8.58
N ALA A 55 2.43 -5.27 8.89
CA ALA A 55 3.69 -4.89 9.53
C ALA A 55 3.77 -5.39 10.99
N ASP A 56 2.66 -5.35 11.73
CA ASP A 56 2.58 -5.90 13.09
C ASP A 56 2.76 -7.43 13.09
N GLY A 57 2.38 -8.11 11.98
CA GLY A 57 2.70 -9.50 11.69
C GLY A 57 4.15 -9.76 11.26
N GLY A 58 4.99 -8.72 11.18
CA GLY A 58 6.42 -8.82 10.85
C GLY A 58 6.75 -8.75 9.37
N GLN A 59 5.79 -8.44 8.49
CA GLN A 59 6.05 -8.33 7.05
C GLN A 59 6.85 -7.07 6.71
N SER A 60 7.82 -7.23 5.81
CA SER A 60 8.59 -6.14 5.22
C SER A 60 7.75 -5.31 4.24
N ASP A 61 8.20 -4.09 3.93
CA ASP A 61 7.56 -3.24 2.92
C ASP A 61 7.45 -3.92 1.55
N GLU A 62 8.42 -4.78 1.20
CA GLU A 62 8.39 -5.57 -0.03
C GLU A 62 7.29 -6.63 -0.03
N GLU A 63 7.17 -7.38 1.07
CA GLU A 63 6.11 -8.37 1.24
C GLU A 63 4.73 -7.72 1.27
N ILE A 64 4.59 -6.55 1.91
CA ILE A 64 3.34 -5.79 1.95
C ILE A 64 2.95 -5.34 0.54
N VAL A 65 3.88 -4.75 -0.23
CA VAL A 65 3.60 -4.35 -1.62
C VAL A 65 3.23 -5.56 -2.47
N SER A 66 3.94 -6.67 -2.31
CA SER A 66 3.65 -7.92 -3.02
C SER A 66 2.26 -8.44 -2.70
N TRP A 67 1.90 -8.53 -1.42
CA TRP A 67 0.59 -8.99 -0.96
C TRP A 67 -0.55 -8.11 -1.47
N LEU A 68 -0.37 -6.78 -1.46
CA LEU A 68 -1.37 -5.84 -1.97
C LEU A 68 -1.64 -6.01 -3.48
N HIS A 69 -0.63 -6.38 -4.26
CA HIS A 69 -0.75 -6.57 -5.71
C HIS A 69 -0.96 -8.03 -6.13
N ALA A 70 -0.94 -8.98 -5.19
CA ALA A 70 -1.11 -10.38 -5.48
C ALA A 70 -2.48 -10.61 -6.15
N PRO A 71 -2.53 -11.36 -7.27
CA PRO A 71 -3.78 -11.73 -7.92
C PRO A 71 -4.65 -12.57 -6.99
N ASP A 72 -5.92 -12.21 -6.88
CA ASP A 72 -6.90 -12.90 -6.06
C ASP A 72 -8.31 -12.63 -6.61
N ASP A 73 -8.80 -13.56 -7.44
CA ASP A 73 -10.11 -13.43 -8.11
C ASP A 73 -11.30 -13.52 -7.14
N SER A 74 -11.07 -13.91 -5.88
CA SER A 74 -12.12 -13.88 -4.85
C SER A 74 -12.31 -12.48 -4.24
N LEU A 75 -11.42 -11.54 -4.56
CA LEU A 75 -11.50 -10.14 -4.15
C LEU A 75 -12.08 -9.26 -5.26
N PRO A 76 -12.92 -8.25 -4.92
CA PRO A 76 -13.30 -7.21 -5.87
C PRO A 76 -12.10 -6.60 -6.59
N GLY A 77 -12.12 -6.62 -7.92
CA GLY A 77 -11.03 -6.08 -8.74
C GLY A 77 -9.78 -6.97 -8.82
N GLY A 78 -9.82 -8.20 -8.31
CA GLY A 78 -8.80 -9.22 -8.54
C GLY A 78 -7.51 -9.06 -7.74
N SER A 79 -7.48 -8.19 -6.73
CA SER A 79 -6.35 -8.02 -5.80
C SER A 79 -6.80 -7.25 -4.55
N ALA A 80 -6.01 -7.32 -3.47
CA ALA A 80 -6.26 -6.54 -2.26
C ALA A 80 -6.22 -5.03 -2.54
N LEU A 81 -5.27 -4.54 -3.34
CA LEU A 81 -5.20 -3.12 -3.69
C LEU A 81 -6.44 -2.67 -4.49
N ALA A 82 -6.85 -3.43 -5.49
CA ALA A 82 -8.05 -3.11 -6.27
C ALA A 82 -9.32 -3.14 -5.40
N SER A 83 -9.40 -4.08 -4.45
CA SER A 83 -10.49 -4.13 -3.46
C SER A 83 -10.52 -2.92 -2.54
N LEU A 84 -9.36 -2.42 -2.11
CA LEU A 84 -9.29 -1.19 -1.32
C LEU A 84 -9.81 0.02 -2.12
N HIS A 85 -9.50 0.10 -3.42
CA HIS A 85 -10.07 1.11 -4.33
C HIS A 85 -11.58 0.97 -4.50
N ALA A 86 -12.09 -0.27 -4.55
CA ALA A 86 -13.51 -0.56 -4.60
C ALA A 86 -14.24 -0.34 -3.24
N GLY A 87 -13.53 0.13 -2.20
CA GLY A 87 -14.11 0.39 -0.88
C GLY A 87 -14.29 -0.85 0.01
N ALA A 88 -13.83 -2.03 -0.44
CA ALA A 88 -13.96 -3.31 0.27
C ALA A 88 -12.95 -3.48 1.43
N LYS A 89 -12.79 -2.45 2.26
CA LYS A 89 -11.74 -2.35 3.29
C LYS A 89 -11.84 -3.38 4.42
N THR A 90 -13.04 -3.87 4.72
CA THR A 90 -13.29 -4.82 5.81
C THR A 90 -12.75 -6.19 5.46
N GLU A 91 -13.08 -6.69 4.27
CA GLU A 91 -12.61 -8.00 3.79
C GLU A 91 -11.09 -8.00 3.61
N VAL A 92 -10.51 -6.92 3.08
CA VAL A 92 -9.06 -6.81 2.95
C VAL A 92 -8.36 -6.82 4.31
N ARG A 93 -8.90 -6.12 5.33
CA ARG A 93 -8.33 -6.16 6.69
C ARG A 93 -8.44 -7.55 7.32
N ARG A 94 -9.54 -8.27 7.10
CA ARG A 94 -9.72 -9.64 7.59
C ARG A 94 -8.61 -10.55 7.05
N ARG A 95 -8.35 -10.51 5.73
CA ARG A 95 -7.29 -11.32 5.11
C ARG A 95 -5.89 -10.89 5.55
N ALA A 96 -5.68 -9.60 5.77
CA ALA A 96 -4.42 -9.12 6.31
C ALA A 96 -4.17 -9.68 7.73
N GLN A 97 -5.20 -9.80 8.56
CA GLN A 97 -5.09 -10.42 9.88
C GLN A 97 -4.76 -11.91 9.78
N GLU A 98 -5.41 -12.65 8.87
CA GLU A 98 -5.14 -14.08 8.63
C GLU A 98 -3.74 -14.34 8.07
N GLN A 99 -3.17 -13.38 7.35
CA GLN A 99 -1.81 -13.45 6.85
C GLN A 99 -0.77 -13.17 7.97
N ALA A 100 -1.13 -12.32 8.93
CA ALA A 100 -0.25 -11.82 9.97
C ALA A 100 -0.18 -12.71 11.23
N PHE A 101 -1.22 -13.52 11.50
CA PHE A 101 -1.40 -14.30 12.74
C PHE A 101 -2.04 -15.67 12.48
#